data_AF-A0A090S0V6-F1
#
_entry.id   AF-A0A090S0V6-F1
#
_cell.length_a   1.000
_cell.length_b   1.000
_cell.length_c   1.000
_cell.angle_alpha   90.00
_cell.angle_beta   90.00
_cell.angle_gamma   90.00
#
_symmetry.space_group_name_H-M   'P 1'
#
loop_
_entity.id
_entity.type
_entity.pdbx_description
1 polymer ?
#
loop_
_entity_poly.entity_id
_entity_poly.type
_entity_poly.pdbx_seq_one_letter_code
_entity_poly.pdbx_strand_id
1 'polypeptide(L)'
;MSGQLVFPTPAVVSNADLSFLRMPQSRKETLARLANYLREHCHDSPNNWLALKGIGPWTVNYALMRGQSEPDLFLSSDLIVKKYLKTNELMSEEGVSPWGSYATLHCWSHY
;
A
#
# COMPACT_ATOMS: atom_id res chain seq x y z
N MET A 1 -13.54 -4.99 -32.47
CA MET A 1 -13.35 -4.23 -31.21
C MET A 1 -11.92 -4.45 -30.77
N SER A 2 -11.10 -3.41 -30.73
CA SER A 2 -9.74 -3.49 -30.17
C SER A 2 -9.89 -3.79 -28.68
N GLY A 3 -9.51 -5.00 -28.25
CA GLY A 3 -9.64 -5.44 -26.87
C GLY A 3 -8.66 -4.67 -25.99
N GLN A 4 -9.13 -3.60 -25.36
CA GLN A 4 -8.30 -2.82 -24.44
C GLN A 4 -8.10 -3.64 -23.15
N LEU A 5 -6.84 -3.88 -22.79
CA LEU A 5 -6.51 -4.53 -21.52
C LEU A 5 -6.77 -3.55 -20.38
N VAL A 6 -7.62 -3.96 -19.44
CA VAL A 6 -7.97 -3.20 -18.24
C VAL A 6 -7.36 -3.86 -17.00
N PHE A 7 -7.24 -3.10 -15.91
CA PHE A 7 -6.86 -3.67 -14.62
C PHE A 7 -7.95 -4.66 -14.14
N PRO A 8 -7.59 -5.82 -13.56
CA PRO A 8 -8.57 -6.83 -13.18
C PRO A 8 -9.46 -6.34 -12.04
N THR A 9 -10.75 -6.67 -12.11
CA THR A 9 -11.68 -6.42 -11.01
C THR A 9 -11.42 -7.40 -9.85
N PRO A 10 -11.89 -7.10 -8.62
CA PRO A 10 -11.79 -8.03 -7.51
C PRO A 10 -12.36 -9.43 -7.83
N ALA A 11 -13.48 -9.49 -8.57
CA ALA A 11 -14.09 -10.75 -8.99
C ALA A 11 -13.21 -11.56 -9.97
N VAL A 12 -12.42 -10.90 -10.81
CA VAL A 12 -11.46 -11.59 -11.70
C VAL A 12 -10.31 -12.15 -10.86
N VAL A 13 -9.73 -11.34 -9.96
CA VAL A 13 -8.58 -11.77 -9.15
C VAL A 13 -8.96 -12.89 -8.19
N SER A 14 -10.14 -12.85 -7.57
CA SER A 14 -10.57 -13.86 -6.60
C SER A 14 -10.78 -15.25 -7.21
N ASN A 15 -11.09 -15.32 -8.51
CA ASN A 15 -11.36 -16.57 -9.24
C ASN A 15 -10.17 -17.03 -10.11
N ALA A 16 -9.12 -16.23 -10.22
CA ALA A 16 -7.98 -16.55 -11.08
C ALA A 16 -6.95 -17.46 -10.38
N ASP A 17 -6.32 -18.35 -11.14
CA ASP A 17 -5.07 -18.96 -10.71
C ASP A 17 -3.94 -17.93 -10.78
N LEU A 18 -3.43 -17.51 -9.63
CA LEU A 18 -2.34 -16.54 -9.51
C LEU A 18 -0.94 -17.19 -9.57
N SER A 19 -0.84 -18.49 -9.89
CA SER A 19 0.42 -19.22 -9.97
C SER A 19 1.44 -18.58 -10.92
N PHE A 20 0.97 -17.96 -12.01
CA PHE A 20 1.80 -17.28 -13.01
C PHE A 20 2.57 -16.05 -12.49
N LEU A 21 2.12 -15.45 -11.39
CA LEU A 21 2.80 -14.30 -10.78
C LEU A 21 4.13 -14.76 -10.15
N ARG A 22 5.23 -14.11 -10.54
CA ARG A 22 6.58 -14.42 -10.03
C ARG A 22 6.83 -13.76 -8.67
N MET A 23 6.12 -14.23 -7.65
CA MET A 23 6.26 -13.76 -6.27
C MET A 23 5.97 -14.88 -5.25
N PRO A 24 6.35 -14.70 -3.97
CA PRO A 24 6.09 -15.70 -2.93
C PRO A 24 4.61 -16.09 -2.83
N GLN A 25 4.36 -17.36 -2.49
CA GLN A 25 2.99 -17.89 -2.36
C GLN A 25 2.13 -17.08 -1.39
N SER A 26 2.71 -16.64 -0.27
CA SER A 26 2.01 -15.81 0.72
C SER A 26 1.48 -14.49 0.14
N ARG A 27 2.16 -13.88 -0.84
CA ARG A 27 1.69 -12.66 -1.50
C ARG A 27 0.52 -12.94 -2.45
N LYS A 28 0.54 -14.07 -3.16
CA LYS A 28 -0.58 -14.52 -4.00
C LYS A 28 -1.84 -14.74 -3.17
N GLU A 29 -1.70 -15.42 -2.04
CA GLU A 29 -2.79 -15.62 -1.08
C GLU A 29 -3.31 -14.29 -0.53
N THR A 30 -2.43 -13.32 -0.23
CA THR A 30 -2.87 -11.99 0.22
C THR A 30 -3.68 -11.27 -0.85
N LEU A 31 -3.29 -11.32 -2.13
CA LEU A 31 -4.08 -10.75 -3.22
C LEU A 31 -5.46 -11.42 -3.33
N ALA A 32 -5.52 -12.75 -3.25
CA ALA A 32 -6.78 -13.48 -3.30
C ALA A 32 -7.70 -13.13 -2.10
N ARG A 33 -7.13 -13.00 -0.89
CA ARG A 33 -7.88 -12.57 0.31
C ARG A 33 -8.43 -11.15 0.14
N LEU A 34 -7.61 -10.20 -0.30
CA LEU A 34 -8.03 -8.82 -0.52
C LEU A 34 -9.10 -8.73 -1.62
N ALA A 35 -8.93 -9.46 -2.72
CA ALA A 35 -9.91 -9.51 -3.80
C ALA A 35 -11.26 -10.04 -3.32
N ASN A 36 -11.27 -11.11 -2.51
CA ASN A 36 -12.49 -11.63 -1.90
C ASN A 36 -13.15 -10.61 -0.98
N TYR A 37 -12.39 -9.97 -0.09
CA TYR A 37 -12.89 -8.93 0.81
C TYR A 37 -13.55 -7.77 0.03
N LEU A 38 -12.88 -7.28 -1.02
CA LEU A 38 -13.38 -6.15 -1.82
C LEU A 38 -14.63 -6.48 -2.66
N ARG A 39 -15.01 -7.75 -2.83
CA ARG A 39 -16.28 -8.09 -3.48
C ARG A 39 -17.49 -7.65 -2.65
N GLU A 40 -17.34 -7.65 -1.33
CA GLU A 40 -18.41 -7.35 -0.37
C GLU A 40 -18.20 -5.98 0.30
N HIS A 41 -16.95 -5.52 0.38
CA HIS A 41 -16.52 -4.34 1.12
C HIS A 41 -15.78 -3.33 0.23
N CYS A 42 -16.21 -3.14 -1.02
CA CYS A 42 -15.50 -2.31 -2.00
C CYS A 42 -15.34 -0.82 -1.62
N HIS A 43 -16.16 -0.32 -0.70
CA HIS A 43 -16.15 1.06 -0.22
C HIS A 43 -15.52 1.22 1.16
N ASP A 44 -15.11 0.13 1.82
CA ASP A 44 -14.49 0.19 3.13
C ASP A 44 -13.12 0.89 3.07
N SER A 45 -12.78 1.59 4.14
CA SER A 45 -11.46 2.19 4.29
C SER A 45 -10.36 1.11 4.28
N PRO A 46 -9.19 1.38 3.66
CA PRO A 46 -8.02 0.52 3.76
C PRO A 46 -7.58 0.19 5.19
N ASN A 47 -7.98 0.99 6.19
CA ASN A 47 -7.79 0.67 7.60
C ASN A 47 -8.32 -0.71 7.98
N ASN A 48 -9.45 -1.14 7.39
CA ASN A 48 -10.04 -2.45 7.65
C ASN A 48 -9.19 -3.60 7.08
N TRP A 49 -8.27 -3.32 6.15
CA TRP A 49 -7.42 -4.34 5.54
C TRP A 49 -6.39 -4.92 6.52
N LEU A 50 -6.14 -4.27 7.68
CA LEU A 50 -5.29 -4.81 8.74
C LEU A 50 -5.77 -6.16 9.27
N ALA A 51 -7.07 -6.45 9.16
CA ALA A 51 -7.63 -7.76 9.53
C ALA A 51 -7.23 -8.89 8.56
N LEU A 52 -6.74 -8.55 7.36
CA LEU A 52 -6.37 -9.52 6.33
C LEU A 52 -4.93 -9.98 6.51
N LYS A 53 -4.74 -11.29 6.72
CA LYS A 53 -3.41 -11.90 6.82
C LYS A 53 -2.52 -11.47 5.64
N GLY A 54 -1.33 -10.99 5.97
CA GLY A 54 -0.31 -10.55 4.99
C GLY A 54 -0.40 -9.09 4.57
N ILE A 55 -1.34 -8.31 5.13
CA ILE A 55 -1.37 -6.85 5.04
C ILE A 55 -0.98 -6.30 6.42
N GLY A 56 0.01 -5.41 6.44
CA GLY A 56 0.47 -4.74 7.66
C GLY A 56 0.30 -3.22 7.60
N PRO A 57 0.65 -2.50 8.69
CA PRO A 57 0.46 -1.05 8.79
C PRO A 57 1.08 -0.27 7.64
N TRP A 58 2.30 -0.65 7.21
CA TRP A 58 2.96 0.01 6.09
C TRP A 58 2.13 -0.07 4.79
N THR A 59 1.54 -1.24 4.48
CA THR A 59 0.73 -1.43 3.27
C THR A 59 -0.56 -0.60 3.32
N VAL A 60 -1.20 -0.53 4.49
CA VAL A 60 -2.42 0.27 4.69
C VAL A 60 -2.12 1.75 4.56
N ASN A 61 -1.10 2.25 5.25
CA ASN A 61 -0.72 3.66 5.18
C ASN A 61 -0.28 4.04 3.76
N TYR A 62 0.42 3.15 3.05
CA TYR A 62 0.75 3.38 1.65
C TYR A 62 -0.50 3.47 0.75
N ALA A 63 -1.49 2.60 0.98
CA ALA A 63 -2.75 2.62 0.22
C ALA A 63 -3.60 3.86 0.53
N LEU A 64 -3.67 4.30 1.78
CA LEU A 64 -4.31 5.56 2.18
C LEU A 64 -3.61 6.76 1.52
N MET A 65 -2.27 6.80 1.61
CA MET A 65 -1.47 7.88 1.03
C MET A 65 -1.62 7.97 -0.49
N ARG A 66 -1.49 6.84 -1.21
CA ARG A 66 -1.49 6.84 -2.70
C ARG A 66 -2.88 6.72 -3.30
N GLY A 67 -3.80 6.06 -2.61
CA GLY A 67 -5.15 5.76 -3.12
C GLY A 67 -6.21 6.76 -2.65
N GLN A 68 -6.06 7.34 -1.46
CA GLN A 68 -7.00 8.32 -0.90
C GLN A 68 -6.39 9.71 -0.73
N SER A 69 -5.11 9.88 -1.07
CA SER A 69 -4.39 11.16 -0.93
C SER A 69 -4.38 11.71 0.49
N GLU A 70 -4.39 10.82 1.49
CA GLU A 70 -4.21 11.21 2.90
C GLU A 70 -2.89 11.99 3.04
N PRO A 71 -2.91 13.23 3.57
CA PRO A 71 -1.75 14.13 3.51
C PRO A 71 -0.72 13.90 4.61
N ASP A 72 -1.09 13.21 5.69
CA ASP A 72 -0.30 13.13 6.92
C ASP A 72 0.07 11.70 7.33
N LEU A 73 0.60 10.91 6.39
CA LEU A 73 1.11 9.56 6.65
C LEU A 73 2.62 9.50 6.43
N PHE A 74 3.39 9.57 7.52
CA PHE A 74 4.84 9.38 7.47
C PHE A 74 5.20 7.89 7.52
N LEU A 75 5.74 7.33 6.42
CA LEU A 75 6.06 5.91 6.33
C LEU A 75 7.43 5.59 6.97
N SER A 76 7.60 5.86 8.26
CA SER A 76 8.87 5.73 9.01
C SER A 76 9.50 4.32 8.94
N SER A 77 8.70 3.28 8.70
CA SER A 77 9.17 1.90 8.55
C SER A 77 9.68 1.55 7.15
N ASP A 78 9.42 2.40 6.15
CA ASP A 78 9.84 2.26 4.75
C ASP A 78 11.37 2.21 4.62
N LEU A 79 11.87 1.41 3.68
CA LEU A 79 13.31 1.20 3.53
C LEU A 79 14.04 2.49 3.14
N ILE A 80 13.47 3.29 2.24
CA ILE A 80 14.10 4.51 1.75
C ILE A 80 14.00 5.61 2.81
N VAL A 81 12.84 5.76 3.45
CA VAL A 81 12.68 6.68 4.59
C VAL A 81 13.68 6.35 5.69
N LYS A 82 13.82 5.08 6.09
CA LYS A 82 14.84 4.65 7.08
C LYS A 82 16.26 5.01 6.69
N LYS A 83 16.61 4.89 5.41
CA LYS A 83 17.95 5.27 4.92
C LYS A 83 18.15 6.78 4.98
N TYR A 84 17.14 7.55 4.58
CA TYR A 84 17.16 9.00 4.62
C TYR A 84 17.31 9.54 6.04
N LEU A 85 16.60 8.94 7.01
CA LEU A 85 16.66 9.33 8.42
C LEU A 85 18.03 9.13 9.06
N LYS A 86 18.85 8.18 8.58
CA LYS A 86 20.22 7.97 9.08
C LYS A 86 21.16 9.15 8.83
N THR A 87 20.85 10.00 7.84
CA THR A 87 21.63 11.21 7.54
C THR A 87 20.86 12.49 7.89
N ASN A 88 19.64 12.37 8.40
CA ASN A 88 18.71 13.47 8.67
C ASN A 88 17.97 13.22 9.99
N GLU A 89 18.71 13.05 11.09
CA GLU A 89 18.20 12.59 12.40
C GLU A 89 17.19 13.55 13.06
N LEU A 90 17.11 14.80 12.60
CA LEU A 90 16.16 15.80 13.11
C LEU A 90 14.73 15.61 12.57
N MET A 91 14.54 14.80 11.53
CA MET A 91 13.22 14.52 10.98
C MET A 91 12.51 13.46 11.82
N SER A 92 11.36 13.81 12.38
CA SER A 92 10.47 12.89 13.12
C SER A 92 9.05 12.95 12.55
N GLU A 93 8.22 11.97 12.88
CA GLU A 93 6.81 11.92 12.48
C GLU A 93 6.04 13.16 12.99
N GLU A 94 6.26 13.54 14.24
CA GLU A 94 5.67 14.73 14.86
C GLU A 94 6.17 16.01 14.19
N GLY A 95 7.44 16.05 13.79
CA GLY A 95 8.05 17.23 13.17
C GLY A 95 7.60 17.48 11.73
N VAL A 96 7.05 16.47 11.05
CA VAL A 96 6.57 16.60 9.66
C VAL A 96 5.05 16.66 9.55
N SER A 97 4.33 16.41 10.63
CA SER A 97 2.88 16.61 10.69
C SER A 97 2.52 18.10 10.54
N PRO A 98 1.44 18.47 9.81
CA PRO A 98 0.39 17.62 9.23
C PRO A 98 0.66 17.19 7.76
N TRP A 99 1.93 17.05 7.38
CA TRP A 99 2.35 16.79 6.00
C TRP A 99 3.26 15.56 5.86
N GLY A 100 3.09 14.55 6.73
CA GLY A 100 3.91 13.35 6.76
C GLY A 100 3.99 12.59 5.43
N SER A 101 2.94 12.64 4.60
CA SER A 101 3.00 12.04 3.26
C SER A 101 3.88 12.83 2.30
N TYR A 102 3.88 14.15 2.38
CA TYR A 102 4.79 14.99 1.59
C TYR A 102 6.23 14.80 2.05
N ALA A 103 6.48 14.66 3.35
CA ALA A 103 7.81 14.30 3.86
C ALA A 103 8.26 12.92 3.36
N THR A 104 7.37 11.92 3.34
CA THR A 104 7.66 10.60 2.76
C THR A 104 8.04 10.70 1.28
N LEU A 105 7.26 11.45 0.49
CA LEU A 105 7.56 11.69 -0.93
C LEU A 105 8.88 12.42 -1.12
N HIS A 106 9.19 13.39 -0.25
CA HIS A 106 10.46 14.09 -0.24
C HIS A 106 11.62 13.10 -0.01
N CYS A 107 11.56 12.25 1.02
CA CYS A 107 12.56 11.21 1.25
C CYS A 107 12.78 10.31 0.01
N TRP A 108 11.71 9.91 -0.68
CA TRP A 108 11.80 9.11 -1.91
C TRP A 108 12.42 9.85 -3.09
N SER A 109 12.27 11.17 -3.18
CA SER A 109 12.88 11.96 -4.26
C SER A 109 14.39 12.17 -4.11
N HIS A 110 14.92 11.91 -2.91
CA HIS A 110 16.32 12.13 -2.56
C HIS A 110 17.13 10.82 -2.43
N TYR A 111 16.61 9.70 -2.94
CA TYR A 111 17.28 8.40 -2.98
C TYR A 111 17.03 7.69 -4.31
#